data_AF-A0A350BY52-F1
#
_entry.id   AF-A0A350BY52-F1
#
_cell.length_a   1.000
_cell.length_b   1.000
_cell.length_c   1.000
_cell.angle_alpha   90.00
_cell.angle_beta   90.00
_cell.angle_gamma   90.00
#
_symmetry.space_group_name_H-M   'P 1'
#
loop_
_entity.id
_entity.type
_entity.pdbx_description
1 polymer ?
#
loop_
_entity_poly.entity_id
_entity_poly.type
_entity_poly.pdbx_seq_one_letter_code
_entity_poly.pdbx_strand_id
1 'polypeptide(L)'
;MPTPFIKIDLHGLRQEEAIKVIDKALAAAGPTTYQLQLVHGFNRGTSLRSMIYDMYRYEPKVKRIIPGDNPGITVLVLKELY
;
A
#
# COMPACT_ATOMS: atom_id res chain seq x y z
N MET A 1 7.70 -1.62 20.55
CA MET A 1 8.40 -1.01 19.39
C MET A 1 7.33 -0.55 18.42
N PRO A 2 7.34 0.70 17.93
CA PRO A 2 6.40 1.08 16.88
C PRO A 2 6.67 0.18 15.68
N THR A 3 5.68 -0.59 15.27
CA THR A 3 5.80 -1.48 14.12
C THR A 3 6.10 -0.62 12.88
N PRO A 4 7.22 -0.85 12.17
CA PRO A 4 7.65 0.01 11.05
C PRO A 4 6.72 -0.05 9.83
N PHE A 5 5.71 -0.92 9.90
CA PHE A 5 4.71 -1.18 8.88
C PHE A 5 3.31 -0.80 9.37
N ILE A 6 2.55 -0.12 8.52
CA ILE A 6 1.13 0.15 8.70
C ILE A 6 0.36 -0.79 7.79
N LYS A 7 -0.54 -1.60 8.36
CA LYS A 7 -1.47 -2.44 7.59
C LYS A 7 -2.74 -1.65 7.29
N ILE A 8 -3.20 -1.71 6.03
CA ILE A 8 -4.37 -1.01 5.53
C ILE A 8 -5.27 -2.04 4.87
N ASP A 9 -6.49 -2.18 5.39
CA ASP A 9 -7.50 -3.06 4.79
C ASP A 9 -8.23 -2.33 3.65
N LEU A 10 -8.17 -2.93 2.47
CA LEU A 10 -8.83 -2.50 1.25
C LEU A 10 -9.81 -3.56 0.72
N HIS A 11 -10.03 -4.64 1.47
CA HIS A 11 -10.83 -5.76 1.02
C HIS A 11 -12.28 -5.32 0.72
N GLY A 12 -12.74 -5.62 -0.49
CA GLY A 12 -14.10 -5.29 -0.93
C GLY A 12 -14.32 -3.83 -1.36
N LEU A 13 -13.30 -2.97 -1.24
CA LEU A 13 -13.39 -1.59 -1.73
C LEU A 13 -13.36 -1.54 -3.26
N ARG A 14 -14.06 -0.55 -3.81
CA ARG A 14 -13.87 -0.13 -5.21
C ARG A 14 -12.54 0.62 -5.34
N GLN A 15 -12.01 0.71 -6.56
CA GLN A 15 -10.73 1.38 -6.82
C GLN A 15 -10.69 2.83 -6.28
N GLU A 16 -11.74 3.61 -6.52
CA GLU A 16 -11.82 5.00 -6.05
C GLU A 16 -11.81 5.13 -4.52
N GLU A 17 -12.43 4.18 -3.82
CA GLU A 17 -12.44 4.15 -2.35
C GLU A 17 -11.07 3.75 -1.81
N ALA A 18 -10.44 2.75 -2.42
CA ALA A 18 -9.10 2.32 -2.07
C ALA A 18 -8.06 3.43 -2.28
N ILE A 19 -8.15 4.18 -3.38
CA ILE A 19 -7.27 5.34 -3.66
C ILE A 19 -7.38 6.37 -2.53
N LYS A 20 -8.60 6.76 -2.13
CA LYS A 20 -8.80 7.72 -1.03
C LYS A 20 -8.18 7.25 0.28
N VAL A 21 -8.27 5.95 0.59
CA VAL A 21 -7.69 5.36 1.80
C VAL A 21 -6.17 5.37 1.73
N ILE A 22 -5.59 4.96 0.59
CA ILE A 22 -4.13 4.93 0.39
C ILE A 22 -3.54 6.33 0.42
N ASP A 23 -4.16 7.30 -0.26
CA ASP A 23 -3.69 8.70 -0.31
C ASP A 23 -3.69 9.33 1.08
N LYS A 24 -4.75 9.09 1.86
CA LYS A 24 -4.82 9.55 3.25
C LYS A 24 -3.69 8.93 4.09
N ALA A 25 -3.40 7.64 3.90
CA ALA A 25 -2.32 6.97 4.62
C ALA A 25 -0.93 7.47 4.20
N LEU A 26 -0.71 7.72 2.90
CA LEU A 26 0.52 8.33 2.39
C LEU A 26 0.71 9.76 2.91
N ALA A 27 -0.36 10.55 2.99
CA ALA A 27 -0.32 11.89 3.57
C ALA A 27 0.05 11.85 5.06
N ALA A 28 -0.52 10.91 5.82
CA ALA A 28 -0.26 10.71 7.24
C ALA A 28 1.08 10.00 7.54
N ALA A 29 1.70 9.34 6.55
CA ALA A 29 2.96 8.64 6.73
C ALA A 29 4.07 9.63 7.12
N GLY A 30 4.60 9.43 8.33
CA GLY A 30 5.60 10.28 8.95
C GLY A 30 7.02 9.74 8.81
N PRO A 31 8.01 10.39 9.46
CA PRO A 31 9.41 9.99 9.38
C PRO A 31 9.71 8.56 9.86
N THR A 32 8.84 7.95 10.66
CA THR A 32 9.01 6.60 11.20
C THR A 32 8.19 5.53 10.46
N THR A 33 7.44 5.90 9.42
CA THR A 33 6.68 4.96 8.60
C THR A 33 7.56 4.43 7.48
N TYR A 34 7.90 3.14 7.51
CA TYR A 34 8.76 2.52 6.49
C TYR A 34 7.94 1.89 5.37
N GLN A 35 6.80 1.28 5.69
CA GLN A 35 6.00 0.51 4.74
C GLN A 35 4.51 0.67 4.98
N LEU A 36 3.73 0.70 3.90
CA LEU A 36 2.28 0.47 3.93
C LEU A 36 1.98 -0.90 3.32
N GLN A 37 1.33 -1.78 4.08
CA GLN A 37 0.88 -3.08 3.61
C GLN A 37 -0.60 -3.00 3.25
N LEU A 38 -0.90 -3.04 1.96
CA LEU A 38 -2.23 -2.88 1.39
C LEU A 38 -2.87 -4.25 1.22
N VAL A 39 -3.83 -4.58 2.08
CA VAL A 39 -4.54 -5.87 2.09
C VAL A 39 -5.79 -5.76 1.23
N HIS A 40 -5.77 -6.29 0.02
CA HIS A 40 -6.87 -6.17 -0.95
C HIS A 40 -7.54 -7.50 -1.31
N GLY A 41 -6.98 -8.63 -0.83
CA GLY A 41 -7.50 -9.98 -1.07
C GLY A 41 -7.15 -10.52 -2.46
N PHE A 42 -7.55 -11.77 -2.78
CA PHE A 42 -7.12 -12.43 -4.03
C PHE A 42 -8.18 -12.43 -5.14
N ASN A 43 -9.44 -12.74 -4.81
CA ASN A 43 -10.46 -13.07 -5.81
C ASN A 43 -10.97 -11.86 -6.63
N ARG A 44 -11.03 -10.67 -6.03
CA ARG A 44 -11.30 -9.39 -6.71
C ARG A 44 -10.10 -8.42 -6.63
N GLY A 45 -9.04 -8.82 -5.91
CA GLY A 45 -7.91 -7.97 -5.57
C GLY A 45 -6.90 -7.80 -6.71
N THR A 46 -6.98 -8.56 -7.80
CA THR A 46 -6.18 -8.29 -9.01
C THR A 46 -6.45 -6.90 -9.58
N SER A 47 -7.70 -6.43 -9.56
CA SER A 47 -8.06 -5.07 -10.00
C SER A 47 -7.45 -4.00 -9.09
N LEU A 48 -7.51 -4.20 -7.77
CA LEU A 48 -6.91 -3.28 -6.81
C LEU A 48 -5.38 -3.33 -6.88
N ARG A 49 -4.78 -4.52 -7.04
CA ARG A 49 -3.35 -4.69 -7.26
C ARG A 49 -2.89 -3.92 -8.50
N SER A 50 -3.50 -4.14 -9.66
CA SER A 50 -3.13 -3.42 -10.89
C SER A 50 -3.25 -1.91 -10.70
N MET A 51 -4.36 -1.44 -10.14
CA MET A 51 -4.56 -0.02 -9.82
C MET A 51 -3.45 0.52 -8.90
N ILE A 52 -3.08 -0.21 -7.84
CA ILE A 52 -2.02 0.20 -6.93
C ILE A 52 -0.69 0.37 -7.68
N TYR A 53 -0.34 -0.60 -8.54
CA TYR A 53 0.88 -0.53 -9.34
C TYR A 53 0.86 0.62 -10.34
N ASP A 54 -0.26 0.85 -11.02
CA ASP A 54 -0.38 1.90 -12.04
C ASP A 54 -0.33 3.30 -11.43
N MET A 55 -1.02 3.51 -10.30
CA MET A 55 -1.14 4.83 -9.66
C MET A 55 0.09 5.22 -8.83
N TYR A 56 0.67 4.27 -8.08
CA TYR A 56 1.67 4.60 -7.06
C TYR A 56 3.12 4.29 -7.45
N ARG A 57 3.38 3.72 -8.63
CA ARG A 57 4.75 3.47 -9.11
C ARG A 57 5.59 4.74 -9.27
N TYR A 58 4.95 5.89 -9.44
CA TYR A 58 5.58 7.20 -9.62
C TYR A 58 5.29 8.18 -8.47
N GLU A 59 4.60 7.71 -7.42
CA GLU A 59 4.32 8.53 -6.25
C GLU A 59 5.64 8.89 -5.52
N PRO A 60 5.97 10.18 -5.32
CA PRO A 60 7.25 10.59 -4.75
C PRO A 60 7.60 9.98 -3.40
N LYS A 61 6.59 9.68 -2.55
CA LYS A 61 6.82 9.02 -1.25
C LYS A 61 7.10 7.52 -1.38
N VAL A 62 6.77 6.88 -2.51
CA VAL A 62 6.92 5.44 -2.73
C VAL A 62 8.26 5.17 -3.43
N LYS A 63 9.17 4.48 -2.75
CA LYS A 63 10.47 4.08 -3.28
C LYS A 63 10.36 2.87 -4.20
N ARG A 64 9.51 1.91 -3.84
CA ARG A 64 9.17 0.75 -4.67
C ARG A 64 7.89 0.09 -4.18
N ILE A 65 7.30 -0.68 -5.09
CA ILE A 65 6.14 -1.53 -4.82
C ILE A 65 6.59 -2.99 -4.91
N ILE A 66 6.37 -3.75 -3.85
CA ILE A 66 6.72 -5.17 -3.78
C ILE A 66 5.49 -6.02 -3.44
N PRO A 67 5.44 -7.30 -3.85
CA PRO A 67 4.45 -8.23 -3.32
C PRO A 67 4.62 -8.40 -1.80
N GLY A 68 3.52 -8.59 -1.08
CA GLY A 68 3.56 -9.00 0.33
C GLY A 68 3.69 -10.51 0.49
N ASP A 69 3.53 -10.97 1.74
CA ASP A 69 3.68 -12.39 2.12
C ASP A 69 2.63 -13.33 1.48
N ASN A 70 1.59 -12.77 0.87
CA ASN A 70 0.64 -13.51 0.05
C ASN A 70 0.10 -12.63 -1.10
N PRO A 71 -0.52 -13.24 -2.13
CA PRO A 71 -1.00 -12.53 -3.32
C PRO A 71 -2.05 -11.44 -3.06
N GLY A 72 -2.72 -11.45 -1.91
CA GLY A 72 -3.71 -10.45 -1.52
C GLY A 72 -3.11 -9.23 -0.81
N ILE A 73 -1.79 -9.11 -0.77
CA ILE A 73 -1.07 -8.00 -0.15
C ILE A 73 -0.13 -7.35 -1.17
N THR A 74 -0.14 -6.03 -1.20
CA THR A 74 0.85 -5.22 -1.94
C THR A 74 1.49 -4.23 -0.98
N VAL A 75 2.81 -4.11 -1.02
CA VAL A 75 3.56 -3.27 -0.07
C VAL A 75 4.13 -2.06 -0.78
N LEU A 76 3.77 -0.88 -0.30
CA LEU A 76 4.43 0.38 -0.67
C LEU A 76 5.59 0.62 0.30
N VAL A 77 6.82 0.55 -0.21
CA VAL A 77 8.02 0.86 0.55
C VAL A 77 8.25 2.37 0.50
N LEU A 78 8.23 3.03 1.65
CA LEU A 78 8.42 4.49 1.77
C LEU A 78 9.85 4.85 2.19
N LYS A 79 10.53 3.96 2.93
CA LYS A 79 11.92 4.14 3.38
C LYS A 79 12.70 2.83 3.38
N GLU A 80 14.00 2.95 3.16
CA GLU A 80 14.97 1.86 3.33
C GLU A 80 15.29 1.66 4.81
N LEU A 81 15.41 0.39 5.23
CA LEU A 81 16.04 0.04 6.51
C LEU A 81 17.54 -0.03 6.25
N TYR A 82 18.30 0.93 6.76
CA TYR A 82 19.77 0.92 6.75
C TYR A 82 20.29 0.38 8.07
#